data_AF-F5Y8T0-F1
#
_entry.id   AF-F5Y8T0-F1
#
_cell.length_a   1.000
_cell.length_b   1.000
_cell.length_c   1.000
_cell.angle_alpha   90.00
_cell.angle_beta   90.00
_cell.angle_gamma   90.00
#
_symmetry.space_group_name_H-M   'P 1'
#
loop_
_entity.id
_entity.type
_entity.pdbx_description
1 polymer ?
#
loop_
_entity_poly.entity_id
_entity_poly.type
_entity_poly.pdbx_seq_one_letter_code
_entity_poly.pdbx_strand_id
1 'polypeptide(L)'
;MIFLALFLLALGSATAQTGNTLYVAVKTAEVKSSPSIFSDLLASLPLGDAVTFLRAGNKWVEVTTAAGVRGWVLEGALSARRVVSSNRSIDSGEVAMAGKGFTSEVEKLFKQQGKADYSQVDAMEARSVPLAELQTFLKEGRLLTGE
;
A
#
# COMPACT_ATOMS: atom_id res chain seq x y z
N MET A 1 -38.84 -3.96 46.67
CA MET A 1 -38.75 -2.55 46.23
C MET A 1 -37.26 -2.24 46.05
N ILE A 2 -36.57 -2.90 45.12
CA ILE A 2 -36.34 -2.40 43.75
C ILE A 2 -36.02 -0.91 43.80
N PHE A 3 -34.77 -0.52 44.08
CA PHE A 3 -34.21 0.80 43.73
C PHE A 3 -32.70 0.92 44.02
N LEU A 4 -31.90 -0.15 43.81
CA LEU A 4 -30.43 -0.04 43.87
C LEU A 4 -29.77 -1.00 42.87
N ALA A 5 -30.26 -0.95 41.62
CA ALA A 5 -29.73 -1.73 40.51
C ALA A 5 -29.54 -0.83 39.27
N LEU A 6 -29.10 0.41 39.46
CA LEU A 6 -29.01 1.40 38.39
C LEU A 6 -27.73 2.26 38.44
N PHE A 7 -26.60 1.67 38.80
CA PHE A 7 -25.30 2.30 38.59
C PHE A 7 -24.20 1.29 38.25
N LEU A 8 -24.56 0.29 37.45
CA LEU A 8 -23.63 -0.69 36.89
C LEU A 8 -23.80 -0.78 35.37
N LEU A 9 -23.91 0.36 34.69
CA LEU A 9 -24.02 0.40 33.23
C LEU A 9 -23.47 1.71 32.62
N ALA A 10 -22.30 2.17 33.09
CA ALA A 10 -21.45 3.01 32.25
C ALA A 10 -20.66 2.10 31.29
N LEU A 11 -21.38 1.34 30.46
CA LEU A 11 -20.76 0.74 29.28
C LEU A 11 -20.28 1.88 28.42
N GLY A 12 -18.96 1.95 28.22
CA GLY A 12 -18.36 2.82 27.23
C GLY A 12 -19.05 2.59 25.90
N SER A 13 -19.77 3.61 25.44
CA SER A 13 -20.20 3.70 24.06
C SER A 13 -18.93 3.86 23.23
N ALA A 14 -18.30 2.74 22.87
CA ALA A 14 -17.43 2.67 21.72
C ALA A 14 -18.33 2.94 20.51
N THR A 15 -18.46 4.22 20.17
CA THR A 15 -19.04 4.62 18.91
C THR A 15 -18.11 4.08 17.83
N ALA A 16 -18.46 2.92 17.29
CA ALA A 16 -17.90 2.46 16.04
C ALA A 16 -18.21 3.56 15.03
N GLN A 17 -17.23 4.42 14.75
CA GLN A 17 -17.32 5.33 13.62
C GLN A 17 -17.46 4.43 12.40
N THR A 18 -18.66 4.38 11.85
CA THR A 18 -18.93 3.83 10.53
C THR A 18 -18.30 4.77 9.52
N GLY A 19 -16.97 4.77 9.48
CA GLY A 19 -16.19 5.37 8.42
C GLY A 19 -16.39 4.54 7.16
N ASN A 20 -16.40 5.20 6.00
CA ASN A 20 -16.52 4.50 4.72
C ASN A 20 -15.40 3.45 4.60
N THR A 21 -15.78 2.20 4.32
CA THR A 21 -14.80 1.14 4.08
C THR A 21 -14.13 1.36 2.74
N LEU A 22 -12.80 1.38 2.73
CA LEU A 22 -11.96 1.38 1.54
C LEU A 22 -11.21 0.05 1.45
N TYR A 23 -10.73 -0.25 0.25
CA TYR A 23 -9.99 -1.47 -0.05
C TYR A 23 -8.62 -1.14 -0.61
N VAL A 24 -7.63 -1.96 -0.28
CA VAL A 24 -6.30 -1.87 -0.89
C VAL A 24 -6.39 -2.28 -2.37
N ALA A 25 -5.91 -1.42 -3.27
CA ALA A 25 -5.95 -1.61 -4.72
C ALA A 25 -4.59 -1.98 -5.34
N VAL A 26 -3.51 -1.88 -4.56
CA VAL A 26 -2.15 -2.27 -4.95
C VAL A 26 -1.78 -3.64 -4.36
N LYS A 27 -0.71 -4.28 -4.88
CA LYS A 27 -0.25 -5.59 -4.37
C LYS A 27 0.00 -5.56 -2.85
N THR A 28 0.66 -4.50 -2.40
CA THR A 28 1.01 -4.25 -1.01
C THR A 28 0.89 -2.76 -0.72
N ALA A 29 0.05 -2.38 0.23
CA ALA A 29 -0.03 -1.02 0.74
C ALA A 29 0.70 -0.89 2.08
N GLU A 30 1.39 0.23 2.27
CA GLU A 30 2.10 0.55 3.49
C GLU A 30 1.26 1.49 4.36
N VAL A 31 1.07 1.13 5.63
CA VAL A 31 0.47 1.99 6.65
C VAL A 31 1.59 2.68 7.40
N LYS A 32 1.62 4.00 7.31
CA LYS A 32 2.66 4.88 7.82
C LYS A 32 2.24 5.59 9.11
N SER A 33 3.22 6.00 9.93
CA SER A 33 2.93 6.73 11.18
C SER A 33 2.50 8.19 10.96
N SER A 34 2.89 8.81 9.85
CA SER A 34 2.49 10.17 9.48
C SER A 34 2.24 10.28 7.97
N PRO A 35 1.61 11.34 7.45
CA PRO A 35 1.36 11.52 6.02
C PRO A 35 2.64 11.93 5.26
N SER A 36 3.68 11.10 5.36
CA SER A 36 4.98 11.31 4.75
C SER A 36 5.57 9.99 4.28
N ILE A 37 6.21 10.01 3.11
CA ILE A 37 6.82 8.83 2.47
C ILE A 37 7.96 8.28 3.33
N PHE A 38 8.62 9.15 4.10
CA PHE A 38 9.80 8.82 4.91
C PHE A 38 9.49 8.47 6.36
N SER A 39 8.22 8.42 6.72
CA SER A 39 7.79 8.05 8.08
C SER A 39 7.84 6.54 8.31
N ASP A 40 7.78 6.16 9.58
CA ASP A 40 7.90 4.76 9.99
C ASP A 40 6.74 3.92 9.46
N LEU A 41 7.08 2.69 9.06
CA LEU A 41 6.11 1.68 8.64
C LEU A 41 5.48 1.04 9.88
N LEU A 42 4.17 1.21 10.05
CA LEU A 42 3.39 0.60 11.14
C LEU A 42 2.85 -0.77 10.76
N ALA A 43 2.36 -0.92 9.52
CA ALA A 43 1.80 -2.17 9.03
C ALA A 43 1.87 -2.26 7.50
N SER A 44 1.73 -3.47 6.96
CA SER A 44 1.65 -3.74 5.53
C SER A 44 0.37 -4.52 5.23
N LEU A 45 -0.39 -4.06 4.24
CA LEU A 45 -1.70 -4.60 3.89
C LEU A 45 -1.68 -5.18 2.47
N PRO A 46 -2.06 -6.45 2.26
CA PRO A 46 -2.17 -7.03 0.92
C PRO A 46 -3.34 -6.46 0.10
N LEU A 47 -3.30 -6.69 -1.21
CA LEU A 47 -4.38 -6.38 -2.13
C LEU A 47 -5.74 -6.91 -1.64
N GLY A 48 -6.74 -6.02 -1.66
CA GLY A 48 -8.13 -6.37 -1.36
C GLY A 48 -8.50 -6.35 0.12
N ASP A 49 -7.54 -6.05 1.01
CA ASP A 49 -7.80 -5.83 2.44
C ASP A 49 -8.67 -4.59 2.65
N ALA A 50 -9.57 -4.69 3.64
CA ALA A 50 -10.47 -3.61 4.02
C ALA A 50 -9.84 -2.73 5.11
N VAL A 51 -10.02 -1.42 4.95
CA VAL A 51 -9.64 -0.42 5.94
C VAL A 51 -10.78 0.56 6.17
N THR A 52 -10.90 1.06 7.39
CA THR A 52 -11.90 2.08 7.72
C THR A 52 -11.31 3.46 7.49
N PHE A 53 -11.94 4.25 6.62
CA PHE A 53 -11.58 5.65 6.41
C PHE A 53 -11.84 6.48 7.67
N LEU A 54 -10.86 7.27 8.10
CA LEU A 54 -11.02 8.26 9.18
C LEU A 54 -11.05 9.68 8.62
N ARG A 55 -10.01 10.09 7.90
CA ARG A 55 -9.90 11.43 7.30
C ARG A 55 -9.04 11.42 6.05
N ALA A 56 -9.34 12.33 5.13
CA ALA A 56 -8.46 12.65 4.02
C ALA A 56 -7.48 13.78 4.44
N GLY A 57 -6.22 13.62 4.07
CA GLY A 57 -5.22 14.67 3.92
C GLY A 57 -4.89 14.82 2.44
N ASN A 58 -3.87 15.62 2.11
CA ASN A 58 -3.54 15.98 0.72
C ASN A 58 -3.46 14.79 -0.24
N LYS A 59 -2.45 13.92 -0.10
CA LYS A 59 -2.29 12.67 -0.89
C LYS A 59 -2.38 11.42 -0.03
N TRP A 60 -2.83 11.59 1.21
CA TRP A 60 -2.79 10.60 2.27
C TRP A 60 -4.15 10.47 2.91
N VAL A 61 -4.50 9.27 3.30
CA VAL A 61 -5.75 8.94 3.96
C VAL A 61 -5.39 8.30 5.30
N GLU A 62 -5.91 8.87 6.38
CA GLU A 62 -5.81 8.24 7.68
C GLU A 62 -6.85 7.12 7.75
N VAL A 63 -6.41 5.93 8.14
CA VAL A 63 -7.24 4.74 8.18
C VAL A 63 -7.02 3.95 9.47
N THR A 64 -8.02 3.16 9.83
CA THR A 64 -7.90 2.10 10.84
C THR A 64 -7.92 0.75 10.15
N THR A 65 -6.91 -0.09 10.41
CA THR A 65 -6.87 -1.47 9.90
C THR A 65 -7.78 -2.39 10.70
N ALA A 66 -8.10 -3.57 10.17
CA ALA A 66 -8.86 -4.59 10.91
C ALA A 66 -8.17 -5.03 12.21
N ALA A 67 -6.84 -4.90 12.30
CA ALA A 67 -6.06 -5.15 13.51
C ALA A 67 -6.11 -3.99 14.54
N GLY A 68 -6.86 -2.92 14.27
CA GLY A 68 -6.97 -1.75 15.13
C GLY A 68 -5.81 -0.76 15.01
N VAL A 69 -4.89 -0.95 14.06
CA VAL A 69 -3.77 -0.02 13.83
C VAL A 69 -4.29 1.21 13.10
N ARG A 70 -4.04 2.39 13.67
CA ARG A 70 -4.36 3.68 13.06
C ARG A 70 -3.11 4.28 12.42
N GLY A 71 -3.20 4.67 11.15
CA GLY A 71 -2.08 5.26 10.43
C GLY A 71 -2.49 5.85 9.09
N TRP A 72 -1.51 6.24 8.29
CA TRP A 72 -1.70 6.93 7.02
C TRP A 72 -1.35 6.03 5.84
N VAL A 73 -2.20 6.00 4.83
CA VAL A 73 -1.99 5.26 3.58
C VAL A 73 -2.09 6.24 2.41
N LEU A 74 -1.30 6.04 1.35
CA LEU A 74 -1.42 6.85 0.15
C LEU A 74 -2.80 6.68 -0.48
N GLU A 75 -3.43 7.78 -0.88
CA GLU A 75 -4.77 7.76 -1.47
C GLU A 75 -4.84 6.86 -2.72
N GLY A 76 -3.83 6.95 -3.59
CA GLY A 76 -3.75 6.14 -4.81
C GLY A 76 -3.56 4.64 -4.58
N ALA A 77 -3.27 4.21 -3.35
CA ALA A 77 -3.20 2.80 -2.98
C ALA A 77 -4.57 2.22 -2.57
N LEU A 78 -5.58 3.07 -2.39
CA LEU A 78 -6.91 2.70 -1.91
C LEU A 78 -7.97 2.85 -3.01
N SER A 79 -9.05 2.07 -2.90
CA SER A 79 -10.22 2.15 -3.76
C SER A 79 -11.49 1.91 -2.96
N ALA A 80 -12.57 2.62 -3.31
CA ALA A 80 -13.90 2.33 -2.77
C ALA A 80 -14.45 0.96 -3.25
N ARG A 81 -13.92 0.45 -4.37
CA ARG A 81 -14.29 -0.87 -4.90
C ARG A 81 -13.20 -1.87 -4.55
N ARG A 82 -13.61 -3.02 -4.02
CA ARG A 82 -12.69 -4.12 -3.75
C ARG A 82 -12.10 -4.64 -5.07
N VAL A 83 -10.79 -4.46 -5.25
CA VAL A 83 -10.03 -5.09 -6.32
C VAL A 83 -9.60 -6.46 -5.84
N VAL A 84 -10.00 -7.49 -6.58
CA VAL A 84 -9.55 -8.86 -6.35
C VAL A 84 -8.69 -9.25 -7.53
N SER A 85 -7.54 -9.85 -7.29
CA SER A 85 -6.72 -10.40 -8.36
C SER A 85 -7.51 -11.50 -9.07
N SER A 86 -8.05 -11.19 -10.25
CA SER A 86 -8.72 -12.17 -11.10
C SER A 86 -7.70 -12.70 -12.10
N ASN A 87 -7.42 -14.00 -12.05
CA ASN A 87 -6.55 -14.68 -13.02
C ASN A 87 -7.30 -14.89 -14.36
N ARG A 88 -7.75 -13.80 -14.99
CA ARG A 88 -8.29 -13.85 -16.34
C ARG A 88 -7.08 -14.10 -17.25
N SER A 89 -7.06 -15.23 -17.96
CA SER A 89 -5.98 -15.52 -18.91
C SER A 89 -6.09 -14.55 -20.08
N ILE A 90 -5.37 -13.44 -19.98
CA ILE A 90 -5.17 -12.55 -21.10
C ILE A 90 -4.01 -13.15 -21.88
N ASP A 91 -4.18 -13.33 -23.19
CA ASP A 91 -3.12 -13.85 -24.05
C ASP A 91 -1.89 -12.92 -23.95
N SER A 92 -0.74 -13.49 -23.59
CA SER A 92 0.50 -12.74 -23.41
C SER A 92 0.94 -12.07 -24.71
N GLY A 93 0.51 -12.60 -25.87
CA GLY A 93 0.70 -11.99 -27.18
C GLY A 93 -0.01 -10.63 -27.32
N GLU A 94 -1.26 -10.54 -26.90
CA GLU A 94 -2.03 -9.29 -26.92
C GLU A 94 -1.43 -8.23 -25.99
N VAL A 95 -1.03 -8.63 -24.78
CA VAL A 95 -0.36 -7.74 -23.81
C VAL A 95 0.99 -7.26 -24.34
N ALA A 96 1.78 -8.14 -24.95
CA ALA A 96 3.06 -7.77 -25.54
C ALA A 96 2.88 -6.79 -26.71
N MET A 97 1.86 -6.96 -27.55
CA MET A 97 1.57 -6.01 -28.63
C MET A 97 1.20 -4.62 -28.09
N ALA A 98 0.39 -4.55 -27.04
CA ALA A 98 0.00 -3.29 -26.40
C ALA A 98 1.17 -2.63 -25.64
N GLY A 99 1.99 -3.43 -24.97
CA GLY A 99 3.13 -3.01 -24.16
C GLY A 99 4.44 -2.86 -24.91
N LYS A 100 4.45 -2.84 -26.25
CA LYS A 100 5.68 -2.80 -27.09
C LYS A 100 6.69 -3.92 -26.78
N GLY A 101 6.22 -5.07 -26.30
CA GLY A 101 7.03 -6.25 -25.98
C GLY A 101 7.63 -6.26 -24.57
N PHE A 102 7.34 -5.27 -23.71
CA PHE A 102 7.86 -5.23 -22.34
C PHE A 102 6.99 -6.07 -21.39
N THR A 103 7.17 -7.39 -21.43
CA THR A 103 6.52 -8.33 -20.50
C THR A 103 7.52 -9.32 -19.92
N SER A 104 7.24 -9.83 -18.71
CA SER A 104 8.11 -10.76 -18.00
C SER A 104 8.32 -12.08 -18.77
N GLU A 105 7.32 -12.47 -19.55
CA GLU A 105 7.31 -13.65 -20.40
C GLU A 105 8.23 -13.46 -21.61
N VAL A 106 8.21 -12.29 -22.24
CA VAL A 106 9.10 -11.97 -23.36
C VAL A 106 10.56 -11.97 -22.89
N GLU A 107 10.86 -11.37 -21.75
CA GLU A 107 12.22 -11.38 -21.20
C GLU A 107 12.73 -12.81 -20.94
N LYS A 108 11.90 -13.69 -20.37
CA LYS A 108 12.27 -15.11 -20.18
C LYS A 108 12.60 -15.80 -21.50
N LEU A 109 11.81 -15.57 -22.56
CA LEU A 109 12.06 -16.13 -23.89
C LEU A 109 13.37 -15.60 -24.47
N PHE A 110 13.65 -14.30 -24.33
CA PHE A 110 14.90 -13.72 -24.82
C PHE A 110 16.13 -14.18 -24.04
N LYS A 111 16.02 -14.36 -22.71
CA LYS A 111 17.06 -14.97 -21.86
C LYS A 111 17.39 -16.39 -22.36
N GLN A 112 16.39 -17.18 -22.72
CA GLN A 112 16.57 -18.54 -23.29
C GLN A 112 17.23 -18.53 -24.68
N GLN A 113 16.96 -17.52 -25.51
CA GLN A 113 17.57 -17.38 -26.83
C GLN A 113 19.05 -16.97 -26.77
N GLY A 114 19.55 -16.51 -25.62
CA GLY A 114 20.97 -16.23 -25.40
C GLY A 114 21.55 -15.06 -26.22
N LYS A 115 20.69 -14.21 -26.80
CA LYS A 115 21.10 -13.10 -27.68
C LYS A 115 21.40 -11.79 -26.94
N ALA A 116 21.10 -11.71 -25.64
CA ALA A 116 21.27 -10.51 -24.83
C ALA A 116 21.81 -10.84 -23.44
N ASP A 117 22.67 -9.97 -22.92
CA ASP A 117 23.18 -10.03 -21.55
C ASP A 117 22.27 -9.18 -20.64
N TYR A 118 21.59 -9.86 -19.72
CA TYR A 118 20.66 -9.24 -18.77
C TYR A 118 21.32 -8.92 -17.42
N SER A 119 22.60 -9.21 -17.23
CA SER A 119 23.28 -9.07 -15.93
C SER A 119 23.17 -7.67 -15.34
N GLN A 120 23.26 -6.63 -16.17
CA GLN A 120 23.15 -5.24 -15.73
C GLN A 120 21.71 -4.84 -15.36
N VAL A 121 20.71 -5.40 -16.06
CA VAL A 121 19.29 -5.19 -15.74
C VAL A 121 18.96 -5.89 -14.43
N ASP A 122 19.37 -7.15 -14.29
CA ASP A 122 19.17 -7.93 -13.07
C ASP A 122 19.88 -7.26 -11.87
N ALA A 123 21.07 -6.69 -12.06
CA ALA A 123 21.76 -5.90 -11.04
C ALA A 123 21.04 -4.57 -10.71
N MET A 124 20.36 -3.95 -11.68
CA MET A 124 19.55 -2.75 -11.47
C MET A 124 18.28 -3.08 -10.70
N GLU A 125 17.57 -4.16 -11.06
CA GLU A 125 16.36 -4.62 -10.36
C GLU A 125 16.65 -5.06 -8.92
N ALA A 126 17.81 -5.66 -8.68
CA ALA A 126 18.24 -6.08 -7.35
C ALA A 126 18.64 -4.90 -6.43
N ARG A 127 18.85 -3.70 -6.98
CA ARG A 127 19.25 -2.53 -6.18
C ARG A 127 18.05 -2.03 -5.36
N SER A 128 18.13 -2.23 -4.06
CA SER A 128 17.21 -1.64 -3.07
C SER A 128 17.98 -0.70 -2.15
N VAL A 129 17.51 0.53 -1.99
CA VAL A 129 18.13 1.51 -1.08
C VAL A 129 17.41 1.46 0.27
N PRO A 130 18.12 1.19 1.39
CA PRO A 130 17.53 1.18 2.71
C PRO A 130 16.94 2.55 3.10
N LEU A 131 15.83 2.54 3.84
CA LEU A 131 15.16 3.78 4.29
C LEU A 131 16.08 4.70 5.10
N ALA A 132 16.97 4.13 5.92
CA ALA A 132 17.93 4.89 6.72
C ALA A 132 18.92 5.70 5.85
N GLU A 133 19.40 5.11 4.76
CA GLU A 133 20.31 5.78 3.82
C GLU A 133 19.58 6.89 3.05
N LEU A 134 18.35 6.64 2.63
CA LEU A 134 17.49 7.67 2.03
C LEU A 134 17.24 8.84 3.00
N GLN A 135 16.97 8.56 4.27
CA GLN A 135 16.77 9.61 5.27
C GLN A 135 18.02 10.48 5.47
N THR A 136 19.21 9.86 5.50
CA THR A 136 20.48 10.60 5.57
C THR A 136 20.66 11.48 4.33
N PHE A 137 20.47 10.90 3.14
CA PHE A 137 20.56 11.63 1.87
C PHE A 137 19.62 12.85 1.83
N LEU A 138 18.38 12.71 2.33
CA LEU A 138 17.42 13.81 2.35
C LEU A 138 17.80 14.90 3.35
N LYS A 139 18.34 14.54 4.51
CA LYS A 139 18.82 15.48 5.54
C LYS A 139 20.02 16.27 5.03
N GLU A 140 21.00 15.58 4.46
CA GLU A 140 22.22 16.19 3.90
C GLU A 140 21.91 17.05 2.68
N GLY A 141 21.05 16.55 1.79
CA GLY A 141 20.63 17.24 0.57
C GLY A 141 19.62 18.38 0.80
N ARG A 142 19.15 18.59 2.05
CA ARG A 142 18.08 19.55 2.38
C ARG A 142 16.81 19.36 1.53
N LEU A 143 16.46 18.11 1.24
CA LEU A 143 15.34 17.73 0.35
C LEU A 143 14.05 17.39 1.12
N LEU A 144 13.99 17.69 2.42
CA LEU A 144 12.85 17.36 3.28
C LEU A 144 11.65 18.30 3.14
N THR A 145 11.76 19.36 2.33
CA THR A 145 10.75 20.44 2.21
C THR A 145 9.78 20.29 1.04
N GLY A 146 9.64 19.09 0.46
CA GLY A 146 8.61 18.83 -0.56
C GLY A 146 7.28 18.43 0.07
N GLU A 147 6.36 19.39 0.24
CA GLU A 147 4.94 19.15 0.54
C GLU A 147 4.11 18.77 -0.69
#